data_AF-A0A953A4A4-F1
#
_entry.id   AF-A0A953A4A4-F1
#
_cell.length_a   1.000
_cell.length_b   1.000
_cell.length_c   1.000
_cell.angle_alpha   90.00
_cell.angle_beta   90.00
_cell.angle_gamma   90.00
#
_symmetry.space_group_name_H-M   'P 1'
#
loop_
_entity.id
_entity.type
_entity.pdbx_description
1 polymer ?
#
loop_
_entity_poly.entity_id
_entity_poly.type
_entity_poly.pdbx_seq_one_letter_code
_entity_poly.pdbx_strand_id
1 'polypeptide(L)'
;MNDQTPLPISTAARAEVRCVASTINLAARRRIHLQHEHLGSCLHFADRTSAPVYRETVVDRVPADPCVLVVAFRLRAVRGLGHTLFRWESLLNTPLFVGFPGFVSKLWLANDEHGVYRGVYEWDGPDRAEHYARCLWQVLALVCVPGSIHYQVLPGLRRDDLLAAPARLGATTSTDTKAWWRVVATS
;
A
#
# COMPACT_ATOMS: atom_id res chain seq x y z
N MET A 1 4.32 -14.18 15.46
CA MET A 1 2.89 -13.87 15.31
C MET A 1 2.75 -12.39 15.61
N ASN A 2 2.76 -11.53 14.59
CA ASN A 2 2.49 -10.10 14.80
C ASN A 2 0.99 -9.95 14.93
N ASP A 3 0.53 -9.56 16.12
CA ASP A 3 -0.87 -9.23 16.35
C ASP A 3 -1.23 -8.01 15.50
N GLN A 4 -1.90 -8.27 14.36
CA GLN A 4 -2.42 -7.28 13.42
C GLN A 4 -3.53 -6.45 14.10
N THR A 5 -3.13 -5.55 14.98
CA THR A 5 -4.01 -4.72 15.79
C THR A 5 -3.80 -3.26 15.46
N PRO A 6 -4.87 -2.46 15.39
CA PRO A 6 -4.74 -1.04 15.09
C PRO A 6 -4.09 -0.29 16.27
N LEU A 7 -3.45 0.84 15.98
CA LEU A 7 -2.91 1.72 17.03
C LEU A 7 -4.05 2.46 17.75
N PRO A 8 -3.84 2.95 18.99
CA PRO A 8 -4.82 3.79 19.67
C PRO A 8 -5.22 5.00 18.82
N ILE A 9 -6.50 5.35 18.81
CA ILE A 9 -7.08 6.42 17.96
C ILE A 9 -6.31 7.75 18.11
N SER A 10 -5.92 8.10 19.33
CA SER A 10 -5.15 9.33 19.61
C SER A 10 -3.78 9.34 18.95
N THR A 11 -3.14 8.18 18.82
CA THR A 11 -1.83 8.02 18.18
C THR A 11 -1.97 8.09 16.66
N ALA A 12 -2.96 7.39 16.10
CA ALA A 12 -3.27 7.45 14.68
C ALA A 12 -3.59 8.88 14.23
N ALA A 13 -4.46 9.58 14.96
CA ALA A 13 -4.84 10.97 14.66
C ALA A 13 -3.65 11.93 14.69
N ARG A 14 -2.76 11.83 15.70
CA ARG A 14 -1.54 12.67 15.74
C ARG A 14 -0.60 12.36 14.58
N ALA A 15 -0.45 11.08 14.22
CA ALA A 15 0.39 10.67 13.11
C ALA A 15 -0.18 11.19 11.77
N GLU A 16 -1.50 11.16 11.59
CA GLU A 16 -2.17 11.73 10.43
C GLU A 16 -2.00 13.24 10.33
N VAL A 17 -2.19 14.00 11.42
CA VAL A 17 -1.96 15.46 11.42
C VAL A 17 -0.52 15.78 11.02
N ARG A 18 0.44 15.05 11.57
CA ARG A 18 1.87 15.20 11.20
C ARG A 18 2.12 14.81 9.74
N CYS A 19 1.45 13.76 9.26
CA CYS A 19 1.52 13.35 7.87
C CYS A 19 0.97 14.43 6.92
N VAL A 20 -0.17 15.04 7.23
CA VAL A 20 -0.73 16.12 6.41
C VAL A 20 0.24 17.30 6.33
N ALA A 21 0.79 17.74 7.46
CA ALA A 21 1.77 18.84 7.48
C ALA A 21 3.04 18.51 6.66
N SER A 22 3.55 17.28 6.80
CA SER A 22 4.70 16.79 6.03
C SER A 22 4.40 16.68 4.53
N THR A 23 3.20 16.23 4.18
CA THR A 23 2.72 16.14 2.79
C THR A 23 2.67 17.53 2.15
N ILE A 24 2.13 18.54 2.86
CA ILE A 24 2.12 19.93 2.37
C ILE A 24 3.55 20.41 2.09
N ASN A 25 4.51 20.11 2.97
CA ASN A 25 5.91 20.47 2.76
C ASN A 25 6.52 19.76 1.53
N LEU A 26 6.26 18.46 1.37
CA LEU A 26 6.74 17.68 0.23
C LEU A 26 6.12 18.15 -1.09
N ALA A 27 4.82 18.46 -1.09
CA ALA A 27 4.10 19.00 -2.23
C ALA A 27 4.63 20.39 -2.61
N ALA A 28 4.81 21.29 -1.64
CA ALA A 28 5.38 22.62 -1.86
C ALA A 28 6.80 22.55 -2.44
N ARG A 29 7.58 21.54 -2.04
CA ARG A 29 8.93 21.26 -2.57
C ARG A 29 8.93 20.45 -3.87
N ARG A 30 7.76 20.13 -4.44
CA ARG A 30 7.59 19.31 -5.65
C ARG A 30 8.33 17.96 -5.58
N ARG A 31 8.35 17.34 -4.40
CA ARG A 31 9.00 16.04 -4.16
C ARG A 31 8.05 14.85 -4.27
N ILE A 32 6.80 15.09 -4.69
CA ILE A 32 5.79 14.06 -4.91
C ILE A 32 5.58 13.95 -6.41
N HIS A 33 5.85 12.77 -6.94
CA HIS A 33 5.75 12.49 -8.36
C HIS A 33 4.68 11.44 -8.62
N LEU A 34 3.87 11.69 -9.66
CA LEU A 34 2.98 10.68 -10.23
C LEU A 34 3.77 9.98 -11.32
N GLN A 35 4.23 8.77 -11.02
CA GLN A 35 4.94 7.97 -12.00
C GLN A 35 3.96 7.15 -12.84
N HIS A 36 4.38 6.84 -14.06
CA HIS A 36 3.56 6.17 -15.06
C HIS A 36 4.19 4.85 -15.52
N GLU A 37 5.33 4.46 -14.93
CA GLU A 37 6.14 3.33 -15.40
C GLU A 37 5.39 2.00 -15.31
N HIS A 38 4.65 1.79 -14.22
CA HIS A 38 3.88 0.55 -14.01
C HIS A 38 2.40 0.68 -14.37
N LEU A 39 1.97 1.78 -14.99
CA LEU A 39 0.56 1.99 -15.33
C LEU A 39 0.09 0.97 -16.38
N GLY A 40 -1.00 0.28 -16.07
CA GLY A 40 -1.57 -0.74 -16.95
C GLY A 40 -0.98 -2.14 -16.75
N SER A 41 0.13 -2.28 -16.03
CA SER A 41 0.64 -3.58 -15.63
C SER A 41 -0.32 -4.28 -14.68
N CYS A 42 -0.47 -5.59 -14.80
CA CYS A 42 -1.29 -6.40 -13.91
C CYS A 42 -0.39 -7.22 -12.97
N LEU A 43 -0.62 -7.08 -11.66
CA LEU A 43 0.03 -7.94 -10.66
C LEU A 43 -0.82 -9.18 -10.43
N HIS A 44 -0.18 -10.33 -10.55
CA HIS A 44 -0.75 -11.63 -10.23
C HIS A 44 -0.25 -12.07 -8.86
N PHE A 45 -1.16 -12.54 -8.02
CA PHE A 45 -0.86 -12.94 -6.65
C PHE A 45 -0.96 -14.45 -6.44
N ALA A 46 -0.31 -14.95 -5.39
CA ALA A 46 -0.26 -16.39 -5.10
C ALA A 46 -1.64 -16.98 -4.73
N ASP A 47 -2.59 -16.14 -4.33
CA ASP A 47 -3.98 -16.53 -4.11
C ASP A 47 -4.80 -16.65 -5.42
N ARG A 48 -4.13 -16.55 -6.57
CA ARG A 48 -4.69 -16.65 -7.93
C ARG A 48 -5.60 -15.50 -8.30
N THR A 49 -5.52 -14.37 -7.61
CA THR A 49 -6.19 -13.14 -8.03
C THR A 49 -5.23 -12.22 -8.76
N SER A 50 -5.79 -11.33 -9.56
CA SER A 50 -5.02 -10.36 -10.33
C SER A 50 -5.59 -8.96 -10.14
N ALA A 51 -4.71 -7.96 -10.13
CA ALA A 51 -5.14 -6.57 -9.99
C ALA A 51 -4.30 -5.63 -10.85
N PRO A 52 -4.94 -4.84 -11.74
CA PRO A 52 -4.22 -3.89 -12.58
C PRO A 52 -3.77 -2.67 -11.77
N VAL A 53 -2.56 -2.20 -12.04
CA VAL A 53 -2.04 -0.94 -11.53
C VAL A 53 -2.64 0.20 -12.34
N TYR A 54 -3.33 1.10 -11.66
CA TYR A 54 -3.92 2.28 -12.30
C TYR A 54 -3.25 3.59 -11.86
N ARG A 55 -2.38 3.55 -10.85
CA ARG A 55 -1.63 4.73 -10.39
C ARG A 55 -0.39 4.34 -9.60
N GLU A 56 0.64 5.15 -9.76
CA GLU A 56 1.86 5.08 -8.97
C GLU A 56 2.19 6.46 -8.38
N THR A 57 2.48 6.49 -7.08
CA THR A 57 2.92 7.70 -6.37
C THR A 57 4.30 7.44 -5.79
N VAL A 58 5.27 8.30 -6.11
CA VAL A 58 6.66 8.19 -5.62
C VAL A 58 7.09 9.50 -4.98
N VAL A 59 7.91 9.41 -3.94
CA VAL A 59 8.59 10.55 -3.32
C VAL A 59 10.07 10.47 -3.62
N ASP A 60 10.71 11.62 -3.87
CA ASP A 60 12.16 11.73 -4.04
C ASP A 60 12.90 11.37 -2.74
N ARG A 61 13.08 10.07 -2.53
CA ARG A 61 13.77 9.47 -1.38
C ARG A 61 14.41 8.15 -1.81
N VAL A 62 15.67 7.97 -1.44
CA VAL A 62 16.34 6.68 -1.53
C VAL A 62 16.26 6.02 -0.14
N PRO A 63 15.64 4.83 0.00
CA PRO A 63 15.59 4.13 1.29
C PRO A 63 16.98 3.62 1.69
N ALA A 64 17.33 3.78 2.96
CA ALA A 64 18.54 3.18 3.53
C ALA A 64 18.27 1.75 4.02
N ASP A 65 17.06 1.52 4.53
CA ASP A 65 16.58 0.21 4.97
C ASP A 65 15.27 -0.12 4.22
N PRO A 66 15.35 -0.56 2.95
CA PRO A 66 14.16 -0.75 2.13
C PRO A 66 13.31 -1.90 2.63
N CYS A 67 12.01 -1.71 2.62
CA CYS A 67 11.04 -2.77 2.83
C CYS A 67 9.79 -2.56 1.96
N VAL A 68 9.13 -3.65 1.65
CA VAL A 68 7.83 -3.64 0.98
C VAL A 68 6.72 -3.84 2.00
N LEU A 69 5.70 -2.99 1.96
CA LEU A 69 4.46 -3.17 2.70
C LEU A 69 3.36 -3.50 1.70
N VAL A 70 2.67 -4.63 1.89
CA VAL A 70 1.48 -5.00 1.11
C VAL A 70 0.27 -4.90 2.04
N VAL A 71 -0.77 -4.20 1.61
CA VAL A 71 -2.03 -4.05 2.37
C VAL A 71 -3.17 -4.58 1.51
N ALA A 72 -4.08 -5.35 2.10
CA ALA A 72 -5.34 -5.78 1.49
C ALA A 72 -6.53 -5.37 2.36
N PHE A 73 -7.63 -4.95 1.73
CA PHE A 73 -8.87 -4.62 2.42
C PHE A 73 -10.08 -4.69 1.47
N ARG A 74 -11.28 -4.85 2.02
CA ARG A 74 -12.54 -4.81 1.25
C ARG A 74 -13.41 -3.64 1.72
N LEU A 75 -13.84 -2.77 0.81
CA LEU A 75 -14.71 -1.63 1.13
C LEU A 75 -16.17 -2.10 1.37
N ARG A 76 -16.89 -1.53 2.36
CA ARG A 76 -18.28 -1.94 2.71
C ARG A 76 -19.30 -1.55 1.65
N ALA A 77 -19.10 -0.40 1.03
CA ALA A 77 -20.06 0.17 0.09
C ALA A 77 -19.29 1.03 -0.89
N VAL A 78 -18.81 0.42 -1.97
CA VAL A 78 -18.52 1.20 -3.19
C VAL A 78 -19.90 1.62 -3.72
N ARG A 79 -20.42 2.75 -3.23
CA ARG A 79 -21.60 3.40 -3.82
C ARG A 79 -21.19 3.74 -5.24
N GLY A 80 -21.69 2.96 -6.20
CA GLY A 80 -21.29 3.02 -7.61
C GLY A 80 -21.27 4.44 -8.14
N LEU A 81 -20.07 4.99 -8.31
CA LEU A 81 -19.77 6.16 -9.11
C LEU A 81 -18.40 5.89 -9.73
N GLY A 82 -18.38 5.93 -11.06
CA GLY A 82 -17.36 5.32 -11.91
C GLY A 82 -15.94 5.84 -11.73
N HIS A 83 -15.04 5.25 -12.51
CA HIS A 83 -13.61 5.51 -12.74
C HIS A 83 -13.06 6.89 -12.29
N THR A 84 -13.81 7.98 -12.47
CA THR A 84 -13.47 9.35 -12.07
C THR A 84 -13.41 9.55 -10.55
N LEU A 85 -14.29 8.92 -9.75
CA LEU A 85 -14.28 9.05 -8.29
C LEU A 85 -13.04 8.38 -7.69
N PHE A 86 -12.61 7.24 -8.22
CA PHE A 86 -11.37 6.55 -7.79
C PHE A 86 -10.11 7.40 -8.02
N ARG A 87 -10.06 8.17 -9.11
CA ARG A 87 -8.95 9.10 -9.36
C ARG A 87 -8.92 10.25 -8.35
N TRP A 88 -10.09 10.81 -8.03
CA TRP A 88 -10.19 11.88 -7.03
C TRP A 88 -9.95 11.38 -5.60
N GLU A 89 -10.51 10.22 -5.25
CA GLU A 89 -10.33 9.57 -3.95
C GLU A 89 -8.86 9.19 -3.72
N SER A 90 -8.17 8.67 -4.74
CA SER A 90 -6.73 8.41 -4.63
C SER A 90 -5.90 9.69 -4.44
N LEU A 91 -6.30 10.82 -5.03
CA LEU A 91 -5.65 12.12 -4.81
C LEU A 91 -5.91 12.64 -3.39
N LEU A 92 -7.15 12.56 -2.91
CA LEU A 92 -7.54 12.94 -1.55
C LEU A 92 -6.93 12.05 -0.46
N ASN A 93 -6.65 10.78 -0.78
CA ASN A 93 -5.97 9.86 0.12
C ASN A 93 -4.45 10.03 0.10
N THR A 94 -3.86 10.71 -0.89
CA THR A 94 -2.41 10.93 -1.01
C THR A 94 -1.82 11.60 0.25
N PRO A 95 -2.44 12.65 0.83
CA PRO A 95 -2.00 13.25 2.09
C PRO A 95 -2.08 12.33 3.32
N LEU A 96 -2.79 11.20 3.26
CA LEU A 96 -2.92 10.27 4.39
C LEU A 96 -1.72 9.35 4.55
N PHE A 97 -0.80 9.32 3.60
CA PHE A 97 0.35 8.41 3.65
C PHE A 97 1.67 9.04 3.22
N VAL A 98 1.66 9.96 2.26
CA VAL A 98 2.90 10.50 1.67
C VAL A 98 3.79 11.20 2.70
N GLY A 99 3.20 11.85 3.70
CA GLY A 99 3.93 12.56 4.73
C GLY A 99 4.40 11.71 5.90
N PHE A 100 4.05 10.41 5.95
CA PHE A 100 4.54 9.54 7.01
C PHE A 100 6.06 9.33 6.88
N PRO A 101 6.81 9.28 7.99
CA PRO A 101 8.25 9.08 7.95
C PRO A 101 8.64 7.77 7.28
N GLY A 102 9.46 7.85 6.24
CA GLY A 102 9.98 6.69 5.52
C GLY A 102 9.18 6.29 4.28
N PHE A 103 8.07 6.95 3.95
CA PHE A 103 7.37 6.68 2.69
C PHE A 103 8.29 6.92 1.47
N VAL A 104 8.37 5.93 0.59
CA VAL A 104 9.13 6.00 -0.68
C VAL A 104 8.18 5.95 -1.87
N SER A 105 7.35 4.91 -1.97
CA SER A 105 6.44 4.75 -3.10
C SER A 105 5.17 3.98 -2.76
N LYS A 106 4.13 4.13 -3.58
CA LYS A 106 2.87 3.40 -3.52
C LYS A 106 2.37 3.07 -4.92
N LEU A 107 2.12 1.80 -5.17
CA LEU A 107 1.33 1.30 -6.27
C LEU A 107 -0.12 1.12 -5.83
N TRP A 108 -1.01 1.69 -6.63
CA TRP A 108 -2.45 1.57 -6.47
C TRP A 108 -2.97 0.52 -7.43
N LEU A 109 -3.50 -0.56 -6.87
CA LEU A 109 -4.13 -1.62 -7.62
C LEU A 109 -5.64 -1.43 -7.57
N ALA A 110 -6.31 -1.74 -8.68
CA ALA A 110 -7.77 -1.83 -8.69
C ALA A 110 -8.23 -3.01 -7.82
N ASN A 111 -9.53 -3.11 -7.55
CA ASN A 111 -10.05 -4.29 -6.89
C ASN A 111 -9.85 -5.52 -7.75
N ASP A 112 -9.55 -6.64 -7.10
CA ASP A 112 -9.44 -7.94 -7.75
C ASP A 112 -10.82 -8.57 -8.02
N GLU A 113 -10.81 -9.80 -8.54
CA GLU A 113 -12.00 -10.58 -8.88
C GLU A 113 -12.93 -10.84 -7.67
N HIS A 114 -12.41 -10.73 -6.44
CA HIS A 114 -13.15 -10.88 -5.20
C HIS A 114 -13.55 -9.55 -4.55
N GLY A 115 -13.31 -8.42 -5.21
CA GLY A 115 -13.59 -7.08 -4.69
C GLY A 115 -12.62 -6.64 -3.59
N VAL A 116 -11.44 -7.27 -3.50
CA VAL A 116 -10.39 -6.92 -2.54
C VAL A 116 -9.48 -5.88 -3.17
N TYR A 117 -9.26 -4.78 -2.48
CA TYR A 117 -8.31 -3.74 -2.86
C TYR A 117 -6.95 -4.06 -2.27
N ARG A 118 -5.90 -3.88 -3.09
CA ARG A 118 -4.51 -4.04 -2.65
C ARG A 118 -3.71 -2.77 -2.87
N GLY A 119 -2.77 -2.52 -1.97
CA GLY A 119 -1.75 -1.49 -2.13
C GLY A 119 -0.39 -2.09 -1.86
N VAL A 120 0.55 -1.88 -2.78
CA VAL A 120 1.96 -2.26 -2.61
C VAL A 120 2.76 -0.99 -2.39
N TYR A 121 3.48 -0.92 -1.28
CA TYR A 121 4.20 0.26 -0.84
C TYR A 121 5.69 -0.07 -0.69
N GLU A 122 6.56 0.87 -1.02
CA GLU A 122 7.96 0.84 -0.60
C GLU A 122 8.17 1.83 0.55
N TRP A 123 8.93 1.40 1.54
CA TRP A 123 9.19 2.17 2.74
C TRP A 123 10.64 2.04 3.20
N ASP A 124 11.13 3.07 3.87
CA ASP A 124 12.42 3.15 4.55
C ASP A 124 12.24 2.86 6.05
N GLY A 125 12.53 1.63 6.44
CA GLY A 125 12.41 1.08 7.79
C GLY A 125 11.14 0.23 7.98
N PRO A 126 11.26 -1.09 8.22
CA PRO A 126 10.13 -2.00 8.48
C PRO A 126 9.22 -1.56 9.62
N ASP A 127 9.79 -1.09 10.75
CA ASP A 127 9.00 -0.64 11.91
C ASP A 127 8.12 0.56 11.58
N ARG A 128 8.60 1.45 10.70
CA ARG A 128 7.84 2.62 10.24
C ARG A 128 6.72 2.21 9.30
N ALA A 129 6.98 1.24 8.43
CA ALA A 129 5.96 0.67 7.56
C ALA A 129 4.85 0.00 8.35
N GLU A 130 5.20 -0.80 9.37
CA GLU A 130 4.22 -1.40 10.29
C GLU A 130 3.43 -0.33 11.05
N HIS A 131 4.11 0.69 11.59
CA HIS A 131 3.44 1.80 12.27
C HIS A 131 2.41 2.48 11.37
N TYR A 132 2.78 2.77 10.11
CA TYR A 132 1.85 3.33 9.13
C TYR A 132 0.67 2.39 8.87
N ALA A 133 0.90 1.10 8.65
CA ALA A 133 -0.16 0.12 8.40
C ALA A 133 -1.18 0.08 9.56
N ARG A 134 -0.70 0.14 10.80
CA ARG A 134 -1.55 0.14 12.00
C ARG A 134 -2.29 1.46 12.22
N CYS A 135 -1.73 2.60 11.79
CA CYS A 135 -2.45 3.88 11.74
C CYS A 135 -3.55 3.85 10.67
N LEU A 136 -3.19 3.42 9.45
CA LEU A 136 -4.11 3.31 8.31
C LEU A 136 -5.29 2.40 8.65
N TRP A 137 -5.07 1.34 9.42
CA TRP A 137 -6.12 0.43 9.88
C TRP A 137 -7.26 1.19 10.57
N GLN A 138 -6.98 2.19 11.43
CA GLN A 138 -8.03 2.96 12.11
C GLN A 138 -8.94 3.69 11.12
N VAL A 139 -8.35 4.31 10.10
CA VAL A 139 -9.11 4.99 9.04
C VAL A 139 -9.90 3.98 8.21
N LEU A 140 -9.25 2.89 7.79
CA LEU A 140 -9.88 1.85 6.97
C LEU A 140 -11.00 1.13 7.72
N ALA A 141 -10.90 0.94 9.04
CA ALA A 141 -11.93 0.28 9.83
C ALA A 141 -13.30 0.99 9.76
N LEU A 142 -13.32 2.29 9.47
CA LEU A 142 -14.56 3.07 9.31
C LEU A 142 -15.28 2.75 7.99
N VAL A 143 -14.54 2.39 6.94
CA VAL A 143 -15.04 2.25 5.56
C VAL A 143 -14.97 0.82 5.02
N CYS A 144 -14.17 -0.06 5.64
CA CYS A 144 -13.94 -1.44 5.24
C CYS A 144 -14.83 -2.44 5.98
N VAL A 145 -15.06 -3.58 5.34
CA VAL A 145 -15.78 -4.71 5.93
C VAL A 145 -14.99 -5.16 7.17
N PRO A 146 -15.62 -5.27 8.36
CA PRO A 146 -14.93 -5.73 9.56
C PRO A 146 -14.20 -7.06 9.32
N GLY A 147 -12.94 -7.13 9.76
CA GLY A 147 -12.10 -8.32 9.59
C GLY A 147 -11.51 -8.53 8.18
N SER A 148 -11.70 -7.59 7.24
CA SER A 148 -11.13 -7.70 5.88
C SER A 148 -9.76 -7.03 5.70
N ILE A 149 -9.30 -6.27 6.70
CA ILE A 149 -8.04 -5.52 6.61
C ILE A 149 -6.90 -6.45 6.99
N HIS A 150 -5.90 -6.56 6.13
CA HIS A 150 -4.68 -7.32 6.35
C HIS A 150 -3.47 -6.55 5.84
N TYR A 151 -2.31 -6.74 6.46
CA TYR A 151 -1.06 -6.17 5.96
C TYR A 151 0.11 -7.13 6.17
N GLN A 152 1.11 -7.04 5.32
CA GLN A 152 2.36 -7.79 5.40
C GLN A 152 3.53 -6.85 5.13
N VAL A 153 4.52 -6.84 6.04
CA VAL A 153 5.81 -6.15 5.84
C VAL A 153 6.86 -7.17 5.41
N LEU A 154 7.66 -6.83 4.40
CA LEU A 154 8.74 -7.62 3.84
C LEU A 154 10.04 -6.80 3.94
N PRO A 155 10.83 -6.99 5.01
CA PRO A 155 12.09 -6.29 5.21
C PRO A 155 13.13 -6.62 4.15
N GLY A 156 14.02 -5.67 3.84
CA GLY A 156 15.16 -5.85 2.93
C GLY A 156 14.79 -5.95 1.45
N LEU A 157 13.53 -5.70 1.09
CA LEU A 157 13.05 -5.75 -0.28
C LEU A 157 12.74 -4.36 -0.81
N ARG A 158 13.15 -4.10 -2.05
CA ARG A 158 12.66 -2.98 -2.84
C ARG A 158 11.45 -3.42 -3.65
N ARG A 159 10.56 -2.48 -3.92
CA ARG A 159 9.36 -2.77 -4.72
C ARG A 159 9.75 -3.15 -6.15
N ASP A 160 10.70 -2.45 -6.75
CA ASP A 160 11.07 -2.72 -8.15
C ASP A 160 11.67 -4.13 -8.31
N ASP A 161 12.43 -4.60 -7.32
CA ASP A 161 12.96 -5.97 -7.30
C ASP A 161 11.84 -7.02 -7.19
N LEU A 162 10.79 -6.71 -6.41
CA LEU A 162 9.59 -7.54 -6.29
C LEU A 162 8.83 -7.64 -7.62
N LEU A 163 8.74 -6.56 -8.38
CA LEU A 163 8.05 -6.53 -9.68
C LEU A 163 8.90 -7.18 -10.78
N ALA A 164 10.21 -6.96 -10.78
CA ALA A 164 11.12 -7.48 -11.81
C ALA A 164 11.36 -8.99 -11.70
N ALA A 165 11.37 -9.54 -10.48
CA ALA A 165 11.65 -10.96 -10.25
C ALA A 165 10.77 -11.59 -9.15
N PRO A 166 9.43 -11.57 -9.29
CA PRO A 166 8.52 -12.09 -8.27
C PRO A 166 8.76 -13.57 -7.94
N ALA A 167 9.19 -14.37 -8.93
CA ALA A 167 9.51 -15.78 -8.75
C ALA A 167 10.73 -16.03 -7.83
N ARG A 168 11.72 -15.12 -7.79
CA ARG A 168 12.95 -15.31 -6.99
C ARG A 168 12.71 -15.13 -5.50
N LEU A 169 11.72 -14.30 -5.15
CA LEU A 169 11.28 -14.07 -3.77
C LEU A 169 10.43 -15.23 -3.25
N GLY A 170 10.08 -16.17 -4.13
CA GLY A 170 9.20 -17.28 -3.86
C GLY A 170 9.84 -18.58 -3.40
N ALA A 171 11.17 -18.65 -3.36
CA ALA A 171 11.91 -19.85 -2.99
C ALA A 171 11.93 -20.11 -1.47
N THR A 172 11.55 -19.13 -0.66
CA THR A 172 11.38 -19.25 0.78
C THR A 172 9.89 -19.19 1.10
N THR A 173 9.39 -20.23 1.78
CA THR A 173 8.04 -20.38 2.38
C THR A 173 6.83 -20.71 1.47
N SER A 174 6.45 -21.99 1.57
CA SER A 174 5.13 -22.67 1.51
C SER A 174 4.03 -22.17 0.57
N THR A 175 3.48 -23.15 -0.17
CA THR A 175 2.20 -23.17 -0.91
C THR A 175 1.00 -23.02 0.04
N ASP A 176 0.96 -21.96 0.85
CA ASP A 176 -0.12 -21.73 1.80
C ASP A 176 -1.06 -20.65 1.24
N THR A 177 -2.38 -20.90 1.32
CA THR A 177 -3.45 -19.96 0.96
C THR A 177 -3.36 -18.63 1.75
N LYS A 178 -2.49 -18.59 2.78
CA LYS A 178 -2.10 -17.39 3.54
C LYS A 178 -1.16 -16.43 2.80
N ALA A 179 -0.67 -16.77 1.62
CA ALA A 179 0.25 -15.94 0.83
C ALA A 179 -0.47 -14.91 -0.08
N TRP A 180 -1.63 -14.38 0.34
CA TRP A 180 -2.42 -13.38 -0.41
C TRP A 180 -1.63 -12.12 -0.83
N TRP A 181 -0.56 -11.80 -0.10
CA TRP A 181 0.30 -10.64 -0.34
C TRP A 181 1.38 -10.91 -1.40
N ARG A 182 1.65 -12.16 -1.74
CA ARG A 182 2.80 -12.56 -2.55
C ARG A 182 2.50 -12.37 -4.03
N VAL A 183 3.26 -11.50 -4.67
CA VAL A 183 3.27 -11.33 -6.13
C VAL A 183 3.99 -12.52 -6.76
N VAL A 184 3.38 -13.16 -7.75
CA VAL A 184 3.94 -14.32 -8.46
C VAL A 184 4.30 -14.02 -9.91
N ALA A 185 3.62 -13.04 -10.53
CA ALA A 185 3.91 -12.57 -11.87
C ALA A 185 3.45 -11.13 -12.07
N THR A 186 4.01 -10.47 -13.08
CA THR A 186 3.60 -9.17 -13.59
C THR A 186 3.42 -9.30 -15.10
N SER A 187 2.29 -8.83 -15.64
CA SER A 187 1.98 -8.87 -17.08
C SER A 187 1.63 -7.51 -17.64
#